data_AF-A0A809SC99-F1
#
_entry.id   AF-A0A809SC99-F1
#
_cell.length_a   1.000
_cell.length_b   1.000
_cell.length_c   1.000
_cell.angle_alpha   90.00
_cell.angle_beta   90.00
_cell.angle_gamma   90.00
#
_symmetry.space_group_name_H-M   'P 1'
#
loop_
_entity.id
_entity.type
_entity.pdbx_description
1 polymer ?
#
loop_
_entity_poly.entity_id
_entity_poly.type
_entity_poly.pdbx_seq_one_letter_code
_entity_poly.pdbx_strand_id
1 'polypeptide(L)'
;MAKTLDVNRRLELSTIYEVGKILSSSLDLSKTFREVLNLLSINLDTRRGMISLLQESGELHLIGASGLSADEFKRGRFNSGEGVTGRILQTGMPVVVHDISKEPLFLNRTGSLDEVATHPIAFIGVPIKAGSETIGVLSIDRLAEKQGQKFQDDVQLLTMVANLIGQVVRLNQTVTADRALLLQEQQRLKSELHGKYSLDNVVGYSKPMQEVFAQVHQAAPGNATVLLRGESGTGKEVIARGVHFLSPRKDGPFIKVNCAALTETLLESELFGHEKGAFTGAQAERKGRFEQAHGGTLFLDEIGDISPAFQAKLLRVLQEREFERVGGNRSIKVNVRLITATNRNLEQAVSKGEFRADLYYRINVVSIFLPPLRDRREDIPYLVERFLSKFNQENKRKLTLSPESMQVLVNCYWPGNVRELENCVERTATMARTSVVREVDFPCQHAKCLTQTLHGDVVPIPIVIQPVHAEKKPAITDSASHEHVVSEPVAVSPPSTERERLIWALEQCGWVQAKAARLLNISPRQMGYALLKYNIEVKKF
;
A
#
# COMPACT_ATOMS: atom_id res chain seq x y z
N MET A 1 67.60 -14.93 18.64
CA MET A 1 66.52 -15.78 18.08
C MET A 1 65.15 -15.49 18.69
N ALA A 2 64.95 -15.54 20.01
CA ALA A 2 63.62 -15.29 20.62
C ALA A 2 63.02 -13.89 20.37
N LYS A 3 63.83 -12.81 20.39
CA LYS A 3 63.36 -11.44 20.08
C LYS A 3 62.91 -11.24 18.62
N THR A 4 63.52 -11.95 17.67
CA THR A 4 63.20 -11.82 16.24
C THR A 4 61.87 -12.53 15.88
N LEU A 5 61.58 -13.65 16.54
CA LEU A 5 60.29 -14.34 16.41
C LEU A 5 59.11 -13.51 16.95
N ASP A 6 59.31 -12.74 18.02
CA ASP A 6 58.26 -11.90 18.61
C ASP A 6 57.92 -10.67 17.74
N VAL A 7 58.91 -10.15 17.00
CA VAL A 7 58.71 -9.01 16.07
C VAL A 7 57.92 -9.45 14.82
N ASN A 8 58.24 -10.59 14.22
CA ASN A 8 57.51 -11.10 13.04
C ASN A 8 56.04 -11.42 13.35
N ARG A 9 55.76 -12.04 14.51
CA ARG A 9 54.38 -12.30 14.94
C ARG A 9 53.56 -11.04 15.16
N ARG A 10 54.17 -9.95 15.64
CA ARG A 10 53.49 -8.64 15.76
C ARG A 10 53.17 -8.03 14.40
N LEU A 11 54.06 -8.20 13.42
CA LEU A 11 53.85 -7.71 12.05
C LEU A 11 52.71 -8.46 11.35
N GLU A 12 52.61 -9.78 11.52
CA GLU A 12 51.50 -10.60 11.00
C GLU A 12 50.15 -10.17 11.59
N LEU A 13 50.07 -10.02 12.92
CA LEU A 13 48.84 -9.58 13.59
C LEU A 13 48.44 -8.17 13.16
N SER A 14 49.40 -7.25 13.03
CA SER A 14 49.15 -5.91 12.51
C SER A 14 48.64 -5.94 11.06
N THR A 15 49.18 -6.85 10.24
CA THR A 15 48.75 -7.00 8.84
C THR A 15 47.30 -7.47 8.76
N ILE A 16 46.94 -8.49 9.53
CA ILE A 16 45.57 -9.03 9.57
C ILE A 16 44.58 -7.95 10.04
N TYR A 17 44.96 -7.17 11.06
CA TYR A 17 44.14 -6.07 11.56
C TYR A 17 43.85 -5.01 10.48
N GLU A 18 44.88 -4.54 9.77
CA GLU A 18 44.72 -3.57 8.69
C GLU A 18 43.93 -4.13 7.51
N VAL A 19 44.15 -5.40 7.14
CA VAL A 19 43.33 -6.10 6.13
C VAL A 19 41.86 -6.12 6.56
N GLY A 20 41.56 -6.45 7.81
CA GLY A 20 40.20 -6.44 8.34
C GLY A 20 39.54 -5.05 8.27
N LYS A 21 40.30 -3.99 8.54
CA LYS A 21 39.84 -2.59 8.43
C LYS A 21 39.55 -2.20 6.98
N ILE A 22 40.42 -2.57 6.04
CA ILE A 22 40.20 -2.34 4.60
C ILE A 22 38.94 -3.06 4.15
N LEU A 23 38.82 -4.36 4.46
CA LEU A 23 37.71 -5.22 4.07
C LEU A 23 36.34 -4.77 4.62
N SER A 24 36.31 -4.08 5.76
CA SER A 24 35.08 -3.58 6.37
C SER A 24 34.70 -2.15 5.92
N SER A 25 35.57 -1.46 5.18
CA SER A 25 35.37 -0.05 4.81
C SER A 25 34.41 0.17 3.64
N SER A 26 34.28 -0.80 2.73
CA SER A 26 33.54 -0.65 1.47
C SER A 26 33.02 -2.00 0.95
N LEU A 27 31.86 -1.96 0.27
CA LEU A 27 31.28 -3.10 -0.44
C LEU A 27 31.80 -3.24 -1.90
N ASP A 28 32.67 -2.33 -2.36
CA ASP A 28 33.31 -2.46 -3.68
C ASP A 28 34.47 -3.47 -3.61
N LEU A 29 34.19 -4.73 -3.95
CA LEU A 29 35.17 -5.83 -3.87
C LEU A 29 36.43 -5.55 -4.70
N SER A 30 36.31 -4.95 -5.89
CA SER A 30 37.46 -4.72 -6.78
C SER A 30 38.45 -3.73 -6.18
N LYS A 31 37.92 -2.64 -5.63
CA LYS A 31 38.74 -1.62 -4.95
C LYS A 31 39.36 -2.19 -3.68
N THR A 32 38.55 -2.81 -2.82
CA THR A 32 38.97 -3.34 -1.53
C THR A 32 40.05 -4.41 -1.67
N PHE A 33 39.93 -5.32 -2.64
CA PHE A 33 40.93 -6.35 -2.90
C PHE A 33 42.26 -5.79 -3.38
N ARG A 34 42.24 -4.73 -4.18
CA ARG A 34 43.47 -4.06 -4.63
C ARG A 34 44.22 -3.43 -3.44
N GLU A 35 43.49 -2.81 -2.51
CA GLU A 35 44.08 -2.24 -1.30
C GLU A 35 44.68 -3.32 -0.39
N VAL A 36 43.98 -4.45 -0.21
CA VAL A 36 44.50 -5.62 0.52
C VAL A 36 45.79 -6.15 -0.14
N LEU A 37 45.80 -6.31 -1.47
CA LEU A 37 46.98 -6.80 -2.19
C LEU A 37 48.18 -5.85 -2.09
N ASN A 38 47.94 -4.53 -2.11
CA ASN A 38 49.00 -3.53 -1.91
C ASN A 38 49.58 -3.56 -0.48
N LEU A 39 48.75 -3.82 0.52
CA LEU A 39 49.22 -4.01 1.89
C LEU A 39 50.09 -5.28 1.99
N LEU A 40 49.62 -6.38 1.37
CA LEU A 40 50.37 -7.63 1.33
C LEU A 40 51.71 -7.50 0.59
N SER A 41 51.77 -6.73 -0.50
CA SER A 41 53.03 -6.54 -1.23
C SER A 41 54.10 -5.87 -0.40
N ILE A 42 53.72 -4.96 0.51
CA ILE A 42 54.66 -4.28 1.40
C ILE A 42 55.17 -5.24 2.49
N ASN A 43 54.29 -6.05 3.07
CA ASN A 43 54.63 -6.89 4.23
C ASN A 43 55.26 -8.24 3.87
N LEU A 44 54.98 -8.77 2.68
CA LEU A 44 55.49 -10.07 2.19
C LEU A 44 56.52 -9.94 1.07
N ASP A 45 56.94 -8.71 0.74
CA ASP A 45 57.84 -8.38 -0.37
C ASP A 45 57.44 -9.08 -1.68
N THR A 46 56.15 -8.95 -2.03
CA THR A 46 55.59 -9.62 -3.21
C THR A 46 55.78 -8.75 -4.44
N ARG A 47 56.11 -9.38 -5.57
CA ARG A 47 56.10 -8.71 -6.88
C ARG A 47 54.70 -8.60 -7.44
N ARG A 48 53.94 -9.69 -7.34
CA ARG A 48 52.59 -9.78 -7.88
C ARG A 48 51.67 -10.38 -6.83
N GLY A 49 50.44 -9.88 -6.80
CA GLY A 49 49.39 -10.37 -5.93
C GLY A 49 48.08 -10.42 -6.70
N MET A 50 47.31 -11.48 -6.49
CA MET A 50 46.14 -11.81 -7.30
C MET A 50 45.04 -12.39 -6.41
N ILE A 51 43.83 -11.87 -6.55
CA ILE A 51 42.61 -12.43 -5.95
C ILE A 51 41.67 -12.79 -7.09
N SER A 52 41.35 -14.07 -7.19
CA SER A 52 40.46 -14.60 -8.19
C SER A 52 39.25 -15.25 -7.53
N LEU A 53 38.05 -14.97 -8.02
CA LEU A 53 36.79 -15.53 -7.51
C LEU A 53 36.08 -16.35 -8.59
N LEU A 54 35.41 -17.41 -8.15
CA LEU A 54 34.57 -18.25 -9.00
C LEU A 54 33.35 -17.46 -9.47
N GLN A 55 33.11 -17.46 -10.77
CA GLN A 55 31.93 -16.87 -11.40
C GLN A 55 30.82 -17.91 -11.56
N GLU A 56 29.59 -17.46 -11.81
CA GLU A 56 28.45 -18.34 -12.10
C GLU A 56 28.69 -19.24 -13.33
N SER A 57 29.57 -18.83 -14.25
CA SER A 57 29.96 -19.65 -15.41
C SER A 57 30.81 -20.88 -15.05
N GLY A 58 31.29 -20.99 -13.80
CA GLY A 58 32.21 -22.02 -13.35
C GLY A 58 33.70 -21.70 -13.61
N GLU A 59 34.00 -20.53 -14.19
CA GLU A 59 35.36 -20.05 -14.38
C GLU A 59 35.83 -19.20 -13.19
N LEU A 60 37.11 -19.30 -12.85
CA LEU A 60 37.79 -18.44 -11.88
C LEU A 60 38.30 -17.18 -12.59
N HIS A 61 37.83 -16.00 -12.20
CA HIS A 61 38.23 -14.72 -12.79
C HIS A 61 38.97 -13.86 -11.77
N LEU A 62 39.98 -13.12 -12.22
CA LEU A 62 40.64 -12.08 -11.41
C LEU A 62 39.66 -10.95 -11.08
N ILE A 63 39.54 -10.64 -9.78
CA ILE A 63 38.74 -9.51 -9.27
C ILE A 63 39.65 -8.40 -8.74
N GLY A 64 40.82 -8.76 -8.20
CA GLY A 64 41.84 -7.82 -7.74
C GLY A 64 43.23 -8.30 -8.13
N ALA A 65 44.11 -7.36 -8.49
CA ALA A 65 45.52 -7.64 -8.74
C ALA A 65 46.41 -6.45 -8.33
N SER A 66 47.65 -6.76 -7.99
CA SER A 66 48.76 -5.81 -7.81
C SER A 66 49.99 -6.33 -8.57
N GLY A 67 50.74 -5.44 -9.21
CA GLY A 67 51.91 -5.79 -10.02
C GLY A 67 51.61 -6.37 -11.42
N LEU A 68 50.37 -6.22 -11.93
CA LEU A 68 49.96 -6.69 -13.27
C LEU A 68 49.54 -5.51 -14.17
N SER A 69 49.82 -5.62 -15.47
CA SER A 69 49.23 -4.78 -16.51
C SER A 69 47.74 -5.11 -16.74
N ALA A 70 47.02 -4.22 -17.42
CA ALA A 70 45.60 -4.42 -17.72
C ALA A 70 45.34 -5.64 -18.62
N ASP A 71 46.26 -5.97 -19.53
CA ASP A 71 46.13 -7.12 -20.42
C ASP A 71 46.47 -8.44 -19.71
N GLU A 72 47.48 -8.45 -18.84
CA GLU A 72 47.74 -9.59 -17.94
C GLU A 72 46.56 -9.86 -17.01
N PHE A 73 45.93 -8.81 -16.47
CA PHE A 73 44.74 -8.94 -15.62
C PHE A 73 43.57 -9.61 -16.36
N LYS A 74 43.31 -9.24 -17.62
CA LYS A 74 42.22 -9.84 -18.41
C LYS A 74 42.47 -11.31 -18.78
N ARG A 75 43.74 -11.70 -18.96
CA ARG A 75 44.14 -13.07 -19.34
C ARG A 75 44.05 -14.07 -18.19
N GLY A 76 44.08 -13.63 -16.92
CA GLY A 76 44.00 -14.51 -15.76
C GLY A 76 42.59 -15.06 -15.49
N ARG A 77 42.15 -15.96 -16.37
CA ARG A 77 40.97 -16.81 -16.20
C ARG A 77 41.41 -18.26 -16.10
N PHE A 78 40.78 -19.06 -15.25
CA PHE A 78 41.16 -20.46 -15.03
C PHE A 78 39.93 -21.33 -14.82
N ASN A 79 39.95 -22.56 -15.33
CA ASN A 79 38.94 -23.56 -14.99
C ASN A 79 39.34 -24.35 -13.72
N SER A 80 38.36 -25.00 -13.10
CA SER A 80 38.63 -25.92 -11.98
C SER A 80 39.55 -27.07 -12.41
N GLY A 81 40.60 -27.33 -11.63
CA GLY A 81 41.65 -28.32 -11.94
C GLY A 81 42.69 -27.86 -12.97
N GLU A 82 42.53 -26.68 -13.59
CA GLU A 82 43.42 -26.18 -14.64
C GLU A 82 44.67 -25.50 -14.06
N GLY A 83 45.85 -26.07 -14.34
CA GLY A 83 47.12 -25.57 -13.83
C GLY A 83 47.18 -25.53 -12.29
N VAL A 84 48.14 -24.77 -11.75
CA VAL A 84 48.33 -24.65 -10.29
C VAL A 84 47.13 -23.96 -9.63
N THR A 85 46.68 -22.81 -10.17
CA THR A 85 45.57 -22.02 -9.63
C THR A 85 44.24 -22.79 -9.64
N GLY A 86 43.90 -23.46 -10.74
CA GLY A 86 42.69 -24.27 -10.84
C GLY A 86 42.71 -25.49 -9.93
N ARG A 87 43.88 -26.10 -9.68
CA ARG A 87 44.02 -27.17 -8.68
C ARG A 87 43.78 -26.69 -7.25
N ILE A 88 44.20 -25.48 -6.89
CA ILE A 88 43.89 -24.91 -5.57
C ILE A 88 42.38 -24.78 -5.40
N LEU A 89 41.68 -24.27 -6.41
CA LEU A 89 40.21 -24.20 -6.41
C LEU A 89 39.58 -25.60 -6.23
N GLN A 90 40.05 -26.59 -6.99
CA GLN A 90 39.48 -27.96 -6.98
C GLN A 90 39.74 -28.69 -5.66
N THR A 91 40.96 -28.59 -5.12
CA THR A 91 41.38 -29.34 -3.94
C THR A 91 41.07 -28.62 -2.64
N GLY A 92 40.93 -27.29 -2.66
CA GLY A 92 40.77 -26.47 -1.46
C GLY A 92 42.00 -26.51 -0.56
N MET A 93 43.18 -26.79 -1.11
CA MET A 93 44.46 -26.90 -0.40
C MET A 93 45.46 -25.85 -0.90
N PRO A 94 46.29 -25.28 0.00
CA PRO A 94 47.32 -24.34 -0.39
C PRO A 94 48.44 -25.03 -1.18
N VAL A 95 49.03 -24.32 -2.14
CA VAL A 95 50.14 -24.81 -2.97
C VAL A 95 51.29 -23.81 -2.93
N VAL A 96 52.50 -24.33 -2.76
CA VAL A 96 53.76 -23.57 -2.82
C VAL A 96 54.61 -24.14 -3.93
N VAL A 97 54.96 -23.30 -4.90
CA VAL A 97 55.91 -23.63 -5.96
C VAL A 97 57.16 -22.81 -5.72
N HIS A 98 58.28 -23.48 -5.44
CA HIS A 98 59.53 -22.82 -5.05
C HIS A 98 60.20 -22.10 -6.23
N ASP A 99 59.99 -22.62 -7.44
CA ASP A 99 60.55 -22.08 -8.67
C ASP A 99 59.55 -22.36 -9.80
N ILE A 100 58.79 -21.33 -10.19
CA ILE A 100 57.73 -21.46 -11.22
C ILE A 100 58.28 -21.86 -12.58
N SER A 101 59.57 -21.62 -12.86
CA SER A 101 60.20 -22.03 -14.12
C SER A 101 60.37 -23.55 -14.25
N LYS A 102 60.30 -24.28 -13.12
CA LYS A 102 60.46 -25.73 -13.05
C LYS A 102 59.13 -26.48 -12.87
N GLU A 103 58.01 -25.76 -12.78
CA GLU A 103 56.69 -26.35 -12.54
C GLU A 103 55.93 -26.50 -13.86
N PRO A 104 55.80 -27.74 -14.40
CA PRO A 104 55.16 -27.96 -15.70
C PRO A 104 53.68 -27.59 -15.76
N LEU A 105 53.01 -27.48 -14.60
CA LEU A 105 51.59 -27.11 -14.51
C LEU A 105 51.38 -25.60 -14.37
N PHE A 106 52.44 -24.80 -14.37
CA PHE A 106 52.35 -23.35 -14.26
C PHE A 106 52.07 -22.72 -15.62
N LEU A 107 50.82 -22.32 -15.87
CA LEU A 107 50.34 -21.89 -17.18
C LEU A 107 50.84 -20.51 -17.64
N ASN A 108 51.43 -19.71 -16.74
CA ASN A 108 51.93 -18.37 -17.03
C ASN A 108 50.90 -17.39 -17.67
N ARG A 109 49.59 -17.59 -17.46
CA ARG A 109 48.55 -16.73 -18.05
C ARG A 109 48.66 -15.25 -17.64
N THR A 110 49.22 -15.01 -16.45
CA THR A 110 49.40 -13.70 -15.85
C THR A 110 50.78 -13.10 -16.10
N GLY A 111 51.64 -13.73 -16.91
CA GLY A 111 52.94 -13.20 -17.33
C GLY A 111 54.07 -13.27 -16.29
N SER A 112 53.92 -14.08 -15.24
CA SER A 112 54.90 -14.20 -14.15
C SER A 112 56.29 -14.69 -14.60
N LEU A 113 56.40 -15.38 -15.75
CA LEU A 113 57.68 -15.79 -16.37
C LEU A 113 58.23 -14.78 -17.39
N ASP A 114 57.45 -13.76 -17.78
CA ASP A 114 57.79 -12.88 -18.90
C ASP A 114 58.76 -11.74 -18.47
N GLU A 115 58.97 -11.57 -17.16
CA GLU A 115 59.98 -10.66 -16.63
C GLU A 115 61.37 -11.30 -16.70
N VAL A 116 62.37 -10.56 -17.22
CA VAL A 116 63.79 -10.95 -17.27
C VAL A 116 64.34 -11.11 -15.85
N ALA A 117 64.05 -12.24 -15.20
CA ALA A 117 64.45 -12.52 -13.84
C ALA A 117 65.79 -13.24 -13.85
N THR A 118 66.83 -12.56 -13.37
CA THR A 118 68.14 -13.16 -13.05
C THR A 118 68.06 -14.14 -11.85
N HIS A 119 66.88 -14.27 -11.22
CA HIS A 119 66.64 -15.02 -10.00
C HIS A 119 65.33 -15.84 -10.09
N PRO A 120 65.25 -17.03 -9.47
CA PRO A 120 64.04 -17.85 -9.45
C PRO A 120 62.85 -17.14 -8.75
N ILE A 121 61.64 -17.37 -9.25
CA ILE A 121 60.39 -16.80 -8.69
C ILE A 121 59.61 -17.92 -8.00
N ALA A 122 59.15 -17.67 -6.78
CA ALA A 122 58.28 -18.56 -6.03
C ALA A 122 56.82 -18.09 -6.12
N PHE A 123 55.91 -19.05 -6.22
CA PHE A 123 54.46 -18.83 -6.19
C PHE A 123 53.87 -19.44 -4.92
N ILE A 124 52.99 -18.70 -4.25
CA ILE A 124 52.19 -19.19 -3.13
C ILE A 124 50.73 -18.91 -3.44
N GLY A 125 49.91 -19.96 -3.44
CA GLY A 125 48.48 -19.84 -3.64
C GLY A 125 47.71 -20.52 -2.52
N VAL A 126 46.68 -19.84 -2.01
CA VAL A 126 45.81 -20.33 -0.95
C VAL A 126 44.34 -20.23 -1.35
N PRO A 127 43.48 -21.17 -0.92
CA PRO A 127 42.05 -21.13 -1.22
C PRO A 127 41.34 -20.02 -0.44
N ILE A 128 40.43 -19.31 -1.09
CA ILE A 128 39.47 -18.40 -0.46
C ILE A 128 38.22 -19.22 -0.16
N LYS A 129 37.89 -19.38 1.13
CA LYS A 129 36.78 -20.22 1.58
C LYS A 129 35.64 -19.40 2.15
N ALA A 130 34.41 -19.76 1.77
CA ALA A 130 33.18 -19.31 2.42
C ALA A 130 32.50 -20.51 3.07
N GLY A 131 32.75 -20.72 4.35
CA GLY A 131 32.33 -21.97 5.02
C GLY A 131 33.15 -23.16 4.53
N SER A 132 32.49 -24.20 4.01
CA SER A 132 33.14 -25.40 3.45
C SER A 132 33.47 -25.30 1.96
N GLU A 133 32.97 -24.26 1.29
CA GLU A 133 33.12 -24.08 -0.16
C GLU A 133 34.34 -23.22 -0.48
N THR A 134 35.11 -23.62 -1.50
CA THR A 134 36.21 -22.82 -2.04
C THR A 134 35.65 -21.94 -3.15
N ILE A 135 35.55 -20.64 -2.89
CA ILE A 135 34.92 -19.65 -3.78
C ILE A 135 35.95 -18.83 -4.57
N GLY A 136 37.25 -19.06 -4.33
CA GLY A 136 38.31 -18.32 -4.99
C GLY A 136 39.71 -18.77 -4.61
N VAL A 137 40.70 -18.05 -5.13
CA VAL A 137 42.12 -18.25 -4.85
C VAL A 137 42.80 -16.90 -4.62
N LEU A 138 43.55 -16.79 -3.53
CA LEU A 138 44.50 -15.71 -3.28
C LEU A 138 45.89 -16.25 -3.60
N SER A 139 46.61 -15.58 -4.50
CA SER A 139 47.96 -16.00 -4.89
C SER A 139 48.93 -14.83 -4.97
N ILE A 140 50.19 -15.10 -4.67
CA ILE A 140 51.28 -14.13 -4.74
C ILE A 140 52.49 -14.73 -5.46
N ASP A 141 53.25 -13.85 -6.11
CA ASP A 141 54.56 -14.15 -6.68
C ASP A 141 55.63 -13.33 -5.94
N ARG A 142 56.74 -13.96 -5.56
CA ARG A 142 57.89 -13.27 -4.96
C ARG A 142 59.22 -13.87 -5.42
N LEU A 143 60.32 -13.17 -5.16
CA LEU A 143 61.66 -13.69 -5.44
C LEU A 143 61.97 -14.88 -4.50
N ALA A 144 62.56 -15.94 -5.04
CA ALA A 144 63.04 -17.06 -4.24
C ALA A 144 64.43 -16.73 -3.68
N GLU A 145 64.51 -16.33 -2.42
CA GLU A 145 65.79 -16.08 -1.74
C GLU A 145 66.59 -17.37 -1.53
N LYS A 146 67.92 -17.28 -1.65
CA LYS A 146 68.84 -18.38 -1.35
C LYS A 146 68.98 -18.52 0.18
N GLN A 147 68.23 -19.49 0.72
CA GLN A 147 68.29 -20.06 2.09
C GLN A 147 67.58 -19.28 3.21
N GLY A 148 66.58 -19.92 3.83
CA GLY A 148 66.18 -19.68 5.22
C GLY A 148 64.75 -19.19 5.47
N GLN A 149 64.02 -18.67 4.48
CA GLN A 149 62.64 -18.25 4.68
C GLN A 149 61.68 -19.45 4.77
N LYS A 150 60.84 -19.48 5.81
CA LYS A 150 59.79 -20.50 5.97
C LYS A 150 58.54 -20.06 5.21
N PHE A 151 58.32 -20.63 4.02
CA PHE A 151 57.05 -20.50 3.28
C PHE A 151 55.81 -20.84 4.13
N GLN A 152 56.00 -21.60 5.21
CA GLN A 152 54.93 -21.97 6.15
C GLN A 152 54.27 -20.75 6.81
N ASP A 153 55.04 -19.73 7.18
CA ASP A 153 54.50 -18.54 7.87
C ASP A 153 53.69 -17.69 6.87
N ASP A 154 54.17 -17.54 5.63
CA ASP A 154 53.46 -16.85 4.55
C ASP A 154 52.14 -17.55 4.19
N VAL A 155 52.15 -18.88 4.07
CA VAL A 155 50.95 -19.67 3.82
C VAL A 155 49.94 -19.47 4.95
N GLN A 156 50.38 -19.42 6.21
CA GLN A 156 49.48 -19.16 7.34
C GLN A 156 48.86 -17.77 7.26
N LEU A 157 49.66 -16.72 7.03
CA LEU A 157 49.16 -15.35 6.89
C LEU A 157 48.18 -15.21 5.74
N LEU A 158 48.54 -15.70 4.55
CA LEU A 158 47.69 -15.67 3.37
C LEU A 158 46.40 -16.46 3.60
N THR A 159 46.46 -17.61 4.28
CA THR A 159 45.26 -18.39 4.60
C THR A 159 44.31 -17.60 5.52
N MET A 160 44.83 -16.89 6.53
CA MET A 160 44.02 -16.03 7.38
C MET A 160 43.36 -14.89 6.59
N VAL A 161 44.12 -14.24 5.72
CA VAL A 161 43.61 -13.17 4.85
C VAL A 161 42.57 -13.69 3.85
N ALA A 162 42.82 -14.85 3.25
CA ALA A 162 41.89 -15.50 2.32
C ALA A 162 40.56 -15.87 3.00
N ASN A 163 40.58 -16.29 4.26
CA ASN A 163 39.37 -16.53 5.03
C ASN A 163 38.57 -15.24 5.28
N LEU A 164 39.24 -14.12 5.61
CA LEU A 164 38.58 -12.82 5.76
C LEU A 164 37.98 -12.33 4.44
N ILE A 165 38.71 -12.48 3.34
CA ILE A 165 38.20 -12.18 1.98
C ILE A 165 36.95 -13.02 1.70
N GLY A 166 36.98 -14.31 2.02
CA GLY A 166 35.85 -15.20 1.78
C GLY A 166 34.58 -14.82 2.54
N GLN A 167 34.71 -14.38 3.80
CA GLN A 167 33.58 -13.86 4.58
C GLN A 167 32.98 -12.60 3.96
N VAL A 168 33.83 -11.68 3.49
CA VAL A 168 33.39 -10.41 2.89
C VAL A 168 32.69 -10.64 1.55
N VAL A 169 33.19 -11.55 0.72
CA VAL A 169 32.53 -11.94 -0.54
C VAL A 169 31.13 -12.48 -0.26
N ARG A 170 31.00 -13.40 0.71
CA ARG A 170 29.70 -13.98 1.07
C ARG A 170 28.74 -12.90 1.58
N LEU A 171 29.20 -11.98 2.42
CA LEU A 171 28.38 -10.87 2.91
C LEU A 171 27.92 -9.98 1.73
N ASN A 172 28.81 -9.67 0.80
CA ASN A 172 28.51 -8.85 -0.38
C ASN A 172 27.44 -9.50 -1.28
N GLN A 173 27.55 -10.81 -1.51
CA GLN A 173 26.58 -11.59 -2.27
C GLN A 173 25.20 -11.57 -1.61
N THR A 174 25.13 -11.79 -0.29
CA THR A 174 23.85 -11.75 0.46
C THR A 174 23.21 -10.36 0.37
N VAL A 175 23.97 -9.28 0.61
CA VAL A 175 23.44 -7.91 0.55
C VAL A 175 22.94 -7.57 -0.86
N THR A 176 23.64 -8.03 -1.89
CA THR A 176 23.24 -7.80 -3.29
C THR A 176 21.96 -8.55 -3.64
N ALA A 177 21.82 -9.80 -3.20
CA ALA A 177 20.62 -10.61 -3.40
C ALA A 177 19.40 -10.03 -2.67
N ASP A 178 19.54 -9.66 -1.40
CA ASP A 178 18.47 -9.04 -0.61
C ASP A 178 18.00 -7.72 -1.24
N ARG A 179 18.94 -6.90 -1.72
CA ARG A 179 18.61 -5.66 -2.41
C ARG A 179 17.83 -5.90 -3.70
N ALA A 180 18.18 -6.92 -4.47
CA ALA A 180 17.46 -7.28 -5.69
C ALA A 180 16.02 -7.72 -5.38
N LEU A 181 15.82 -8.57 -4.37
CA LEU A 181 14.50 -9.01 -3.92
C LEU A 181 13.62 -7.84 -3.46
N LEU A 182 14.17 -6.94 -2.64
CA LEU A 182 13.43 -5.76 -2.16
C LEU A 182 13.00 -4.83 -3.30
N LEU A 183 13.86 -4.63 -4.31
CA LEU A 183 13.52 -3.83 -5.49
C LEU A 183 12.41 -4.48 -6.33
N GLN A 184 12.47 -5.80 -6.51
CA GLN A 184 11.45 -6.56 -7.22
C GLN A 184 10.09 -6.49 -6.50
N GLU A 185 10.09 -6.65 -5.17
CA GLU A 185 8.87 -6.56 -4.38
C GLU A 185 8.28 -5.14 -4.40
N GLN A 186 9.12 -4.11 -4.30
CA GLN A 186 8.69 -2.72 -4.47
C GLN A 186 7.99 -2.51 -5.84
N GLN A 187 8.57 -3.06 -6.91
CA GLN A 187 8.00 -2.94 -8.25
C GLN A 187 6.68 -3.70 -8.40
N ARG A 188 6.58 -4.90 -7.82
CA ARG A 188 5.34 -5.68 -7.79
C ARG A 188 4.23 -4.93 -7.06
N LEU A 189 4.51 -4.43 -5.86
CA LEU A 189 3.55 -3.66 -5.06
C LEU A 189 3.09 -2.40 -5.79
N LYS A 190 4.01 -1.68 -6.45
CA LYS A 190 3.67 -0.53 -7.30
C LYS A 190 2.75 -0.93 -8.46
N SER A 191 3.01 -2.05 -9.12
CA SER A 191 2.18 -2.57 -10.21
C SER A 191 0.77 -2.97 -9.74
N GLU A 192 0.66 -3.68 -8.61
CA GLU A 192 -0.63 -4.06 -8.02
C GLU A 192 -1.46 -2.82 -7.60
N LEU A 193 -0.81 -1.76 -7.14
CA LEU A 193 -1.45 -0.47 -6.87
C LEU A 193 -1.94 0.19 -8.17
N HIS A 194 -1.12 0.25 -9.21
CA HIS A 194 -1.54 0.79 -10.52
C HIS A 194 -2.74 0.05 -11.10
N GLY A 195 -2.73 -1.28 -11.04
CA GLY A 195 -3.81 -2.13 -11.54
C GLY A 195 -5.12 -2.02 -10.77
N LYS A 196 -5.13 -1.55 -9.51
CA LYS A 196 -6.35 -1.34 -8.71
C LYS A 196 -7.01 0.02 -8.94
N TYR A 197 -6.26 1.05 -9.34
CA TYR A 197 -6.74 2.43 -9.33
C TYR A 197 -6.74 3.14 -10.70
N SER A 198 -6.63 2.39 -11.81
CA SER A 198 -6.85 2.96 -13.15
C SER A 198 -8.28 3.49 -13.31
N LEU A 199 -8.47 4.51 -14.14
CA LEU A 199 -9.82 5.00 -14.52
C LEU A 199 -10.65 3.91 -15.22
N ASP A 200 -9.98 2.95 -15.85
CA ASP A 200 -10.61 1.75 -16.44
C ASP A 200 -11.31 0.89 -15.38
N ASN A 201 -10.90 1.03 -14.12
CA ASN A 201 -11.55 0.42 -12.98
C ASN A 201 -12.66 1.29 -12.39
N VAL A 202 -13.14 2.34 -13.05
CA VAL A 202 -14.32 3.08 -12.58
C VAL A 202 -15.51 2.68 -13.44
N VAL A 203 -16.57 2.18 -12.80
CA VAL A 203 -17.80 1.83 -13.52
C VAL A 203 -18.53 3.12 -13.90
N GLY A 204 -18.83 3.29 -15.18
CA GLY A 204 -19.52 4.48 -15.70
C GLY A 204 -19.76 4.43 -17.21
N TYR A 205 -20.72 3.64 -17.67
CA TYR A 205 -21.11 3.54 -19.08
C TYR A 205 -22.19 4.56 -19.47
N SER A 206 -22.90 5.11 -18.51
CA SER A 206 -23.90 6.16 -18.72
C SER A 206 -23.28 7.41 -19.35
N LYS A 207 -24.06 8.09 -20.21
CA LYS A 207 -23.61 9.33 -20.88
C LYS A 207 -23.09 10.39 -19.89
N PRO A 208 -23.76 10.67 -18.75
CA PRO A 208 -23.23 11.62 -17.77
C PRO A 208 -21.86 11.24 -17.20
N MET A 209 -21.59 9.95 -17.00
CA MET A 209 -20.27 9.50 -16.53
C MET A 209 -19.20 9.57 -17.62
N GLN A 210 -19.56 9.30 -18.88
CA GLN A 210 -18.64 9.47 -20.01
C GLN A 210 -18.18 10.93 -20.16
N GLU A 211 -19.08 11.89 -19.93
CA GLU A 211 -18.73 13.32 -19.89
C GLU A 211 -17.77 13.64 -18.75
N VAL A 212 -17.97 13.06 -17.55
CA VAL A 212 -17.03 13.18 -16.42
C VAL A 212 -15.65 12.62 -16.80
N PHE A 213 -15.59 11.45 -17.42
CA PHE A 213 -14.31 10.86 -17.85
C PHE A 213 -13.60 11.72 -18.90
N ALA A 214 -14.33 12.28 -19.87
CA ALA A 214 -13.75 13.20 -20.85
C ALA A 214 -13.14 14.44 -20.18
N GLN A 215 -13.83 15.03 -19.20
CA GLN A 215 -13.30 16.16 -18.41
C GLN A 215 -12.06 15.76 -17.62
N VAL A 216 -12.04 14.57 -17.02
CA VAL A 216 -10.86 14.07 -16.29
C VAL A 216 -9.66 13.88 -17.23
N HIS A 217 -9.86 13.28 -18.41
CA HIS A 217 -8.81 13.13 -19.42
C HIS A 217 -8.26 14.48 -19.90
N GLN A 218 -9.11 15.50 -20.02
CA GLN A 218 -8.68 16.84 -20.38
C GLN A 218 -7.93 17.55 -19.25
N ALA A 219 -8.38 17.39 -18.00
CA ALA A 219 -7.82 18.07 -16.84
C ALA A 219 -6.52 17.43 -16.31
N ALA A 220 -6.37 16.11 -16.44
CA ALA A 220 -5.30 15.36 -15.81
C ALA A 220 -3.88 15.73 -16.29
N PRO A 221 -3.62 16.01 -17.60
CA PRO A 221 -2.29 16.43 -18.05
C PRO A 221 -1.81 17.77 -17.47
N GLY A 222 -2.74 18.65 -17.11
CA GLY A 222 -2.45 19.98 -16.58
C GLY A 222 -2.05 19.99 -15.10
N ASN A 223 -1.41 21.08 -14.66
CA ASN A 223 -1.11 21.35 -13.25
C ASN A 223 -2.21 22.16 -12.53
N ALA A 224 -3.35 22.41 -13.19
CA ALA A 224 -4.46 23.17 -12.63
C ALA A 224 -5.09 22.45 -11.43
N THR A 225 -5.62 23.25 -10.49
CA THR A 225 -6.45 22.76 -9.39
C THR A 225 -7.76 22.21 -9.93
N VAL A 226 -8.13 21.01 -9.49
CA VAL A 226 -9.39 20.37 -9.88
C VAL A 226 -10.34 20.35 -8.68
N LEU A 227 -11.55 20.90 -8.84
CA LEU A 227 -12.63 20.86 -7.86
C LEU A 227 -13.66 19.81 -8.29
N LEU A 228 -13.79 18.75 -7.50
CA LEU A 228 -14.78 17.71 -7.67
C LEU A 228 -16.04 18.05 -6.87
N ARG A 229 -17.16 18.15 -7.57
CA ARG A 229 -18.46 18.46 -6.98
C ARG A 229 -19.39 17.27 -7.09
N GLY A 230 -20.30 17.14 -6.15
CA GLY A 230 -21.34 16.13 -6.21
C GLY A 230 -21.69 15.60 -4.82
N GLU A 231 -22.80 14.89 -4.74
CA GLU A 231 -23.31 14.34 -3.48
C GLU A 231 -22.31 13.37 -2.81
N SER A 232 -22.52 13.13 -1.52
CA SER A 232 -21.73 12.13 -0.81
C SER A 232 -21.99 10.73 -1.37
N GLY A 233 -20.94 9.90 -1.44
CA GLY A 233 -21.04 8.54 -1.97
C GLY A 233 -21.08 8.42 -3.50
N THR A 234 -20.88 9.49 -4.28
CA THR A 234 -20.85 9.44 -5.76
C THR A 234 -19.54 8.89 -6.36
N GLY A 235 -18.48 8.78 -5.57
CA GLY A 235 -17.16 8.28 -6.02
C GLY A 235 -16.10 9.35 -6.25
N LYS A 236 -16.23 10.56 -5.67
CA LYS A 236 -15.27 11.67 -5.81
C LYS A 236 -13.81 11.27 -5.55
N GLU A 237 -13.55 10.45 -4.54
CA GLU A 237 -12.19 9.96 -4.26
C GLU A 237 -11.60 9.13 -5.40
N VAL A 238 -12.41 8.27 -6.02
CA VAL A 238 -11.96 7.41 -7.12
C VAL A 238 -11.62 8.26 -8.34
N ILE A 239 -12.44 9.26 -8.63
CA ILE A 239 -12.17 10.25 -9.69
C ILE A 239 -10.90 11.07 -9.38
N ALA A 240 -10.69 11.49 -8.14
CA ALA A 240 -9.47 12.21 -7.74
C ALA A 240 -8.20 11.37 -7.97
N ARG A 241 -8.26 10.07 -7.68
CA ARG A 241 -7.17 9.13 -8.01
C ARG A 241 -6.97 9.01 -9.52
N GLY A 242 -8.05 8.90 -10.29
CA GLY A 242 -8.00 8.90 -11.75
C GLY A 242 -7.29 10.13 -12.33
N VAL A 243 -7.62 11.33 -11.84
CA VAL A 243 -6.95 12.59 -12.23
C VAL A 243 -5.45 12.53 -11.93
N HIS A 244 -5.05 11.96 -10.79
CA HIS A 244 -3.64 11.80 -10.43
C HIS A 244 -2.90 10.81 -11.33
N PHE A 245 -3.46 9.62 -11.55
CA PHE A 245 -2.82 8.56 -12.36
C PHE A 245 -2.68 8.92 -13.84
N LEU A 246 -3.60 9.73 -14.37
CA LEU A 246 -3.49 10.26 -15.74
C LEU A 246 -2.60 11.50 -15.86
N SER A 247 -2.01 11.97 -14.76
CA SER A 247 -1.17 13.17 -14.76
C SER A 247 0.32 12.85 -14.93
N PRO A 248 1.15 13.85 -15.28
CA PRO A 248 2.61 13.70 -15.25
C PRO A 248 3.17 13.37 -13.87
N ARG A 249 2.37 13.53 -12.80
CA ARG A 249 2.75 13.25 -11.40
C ARG A 249 2.32 11.87 -10.91
N LYS A 250 1.91 10.97 -11.81
CA LYS A 250 1.44 9.60 -11.48
C LYS A 250 2.41 8.78 -10.63
N ASP A 251 3.72 9.02 -10.78
CA ASP A 251 4.77 8.33 -10.02
C ASP A 251 5.09 9.02 -8.69
N GLY A 252 4.50 10.20 -8.44
CA GLY A 252 4.62 10.97 -7.22
C GLY A 252 3.59 10.58 -6.14
N PRO A 253 3.72 11.10 -4.92
CA PRO A 253 2.80 10.75 -3.83
C PRO A 253 1.38 11.27 -4.08
N PHE A 254 0.37 10.44 -3.80
CA PHE A 254 -1.04 10.86 -3.72
C PHE A 254 -1.47 10.87 -2.24
N ILE A 255 -1.53 12.05 -1.64
CA ILE A 255 -1.87 12.21 -0.22
C ILE A 255 -3.32 12.65 -0.09
N LYS A 256 -4.12 11.92 0.68
CA LYS A 256 -5.53 12.24 0.95
C LYS A 256 -5.70 12.80 2.37
N VAL A 257 -6.52 13.84 2.49
CA VAL A 257 -6.97 14.41 3.77
C VAL A 257 -8.47 14.65 3.70
N ASN A 258 -9.21 14.22 4.73
CA ASN A 258 -10.62 14.57 4.90
C ASN A 258 -10.71 15.73 5.89
N CYS A 259 -11.21 16.88 5.45
CA CYS A 259 -11.29 18.10 6.23
C CYS A 259 -12.43 18.09 7.26
N ALA A 260 -13.51 17.32 7.03
CA ALA A 260 -14.67 17.27 7.93
C ALA A 260 -14.44 16.39 9.18
N ALA A 261 -13.44 15.51 9.14
CA ALA A 261 -13.21 14.53 10.22
C ALA A 261 -12.35 15.05 11.39
N LEU A 262 -11.74 16.24 11.26
CA LEU A 262 -10.75 16.76 12.20
C LEU A 262 -11.19 18.09 12.81
N THR A 263 -10.82 18.33 14.07
CA THR A 263 -10.91 19.66 14.66
C THR A 263 -9.92 20.60 13.97
N GLU A 264 -10.18 21.91 14.02
CA GLU A 264 -9.34 22.93 13.38
C GLU A 264 -7.84 22.78 13.73
N THR A 265 -7.51 22.63 15.01
CA THR A 265 -6.13 22.49 15.48
C THR A 265 -5.45 21.21 14.98
N LEU A 266 -6.19 20.10 14.91
CA LEU A 266 -5.69 18.83 14.38
C LEU A 266 -5.53 18.88 12.87
N LEU A 267 -6.46 19.55 12.16
CA LEU A 267 -6.39 19.72 10.71
C LEU A 267 -5.16 20.54 10.31
N GLU A 268 -4.87 21.63 11.04
CA GLU A 268 -3.66 22.43 10.83
C GLU A 268 -2.38 21.62 11.06
N SER A 269 -2.33 20.89 12.19
CA SER A 269 -1.19 20.04 12.54
C SER A 269 -0.98 18.89 11.55
N GLU A 270 -2.05 18.29 11.02
CA GLU A 270 -1.95 17.28 9.96
C GLU A 270 -1.48 17.89 8.64
N LEU A 271 -2.08 18.99 8.17
CA LEU A 271 -1.78 19.56 6.85
C LEU A 271 -0.41 20.24 6.78
N PHE A 272 -0.07 21.05 7.78
CA PHE A 272 1.18 21.83 7.81
C PHE A 272 2.26 21.20 8.67
N GLY A 273 1.92 20.27 9.58
CA GLY A 273 2.90 19.73 10.51
C GLY A 273 3.13 20.67 11.70
N HIS A 274 3.90 20.21 12.66
CA HIS A 274 4.20 20.96 13.88
C HIS A 274 5.65 20.78 14.33
N GLU A 275 6.17 21.81 14.96
CA GLU A 275 7.44 21.77 15.68
C GLU A 275 7.26 21.18 17.09
N LYS A 276 8.35 20.72 17.68
CA LYS A 276 8.35 20.22 19.06
C LYS A 276 7.90 21.32 20.02
N GLY A 277 6.87 21.05 20.83
CA GLY A 277 6.34 21.99 21.82
C GLY A 277 5.28 22.97 21.29
N ALA A 278 4.80 22.81 20.04
CA ALA A 278 3.79 23.70 19.46
C ALA A 278 2.43 23.70 20.19
N PHE A 279 2.06 22.60 20.86
CA PHE A 279 0.86 22.47 21.68
C PHE A 279 1.03 21.35 22.72
N THR A 280 0.08 21.22 23.66
CA THR A 280 0.07 20.17 24.68
C THR A 280 -0.02 18.78 24.03
N GLY A 281 1.09 18.04 24.03
CA GLY A 281 1.21 16.72 23.37
C GLY A 281 2.15 16.68 22.16
N ALA A 282 2.68 17.82 21.70
CA ALA A 282 3.68 17.90 20.63
C ALA A 282 5.09 17.51 21.13
N GLN A 283 5.29 16.23 21.47
CA GLN A 283 6.56 15.73 22.01
C GLN A 283 7.68 15.63 20.97
N ALA A 284 7.33 15.53 19.69
CA ALA A 284 8.25 15.43 18.57
C ALA A 284 7.79 16.30 17.40
N GLU A 285 8.71 16.65 16.51
CA GLU A 285 8.40 17.31 15.24
C GLU A 285 7.68 16.33 14.31
N ARG A 286 6.67 16.80 13.57
CA ARG A 286 5.94 16.01 12.58
C ARG A 286 5.78 16.77 11.26
N LYS A 287 6.14 16.11 10.16
CA LYS A 287 5.95 16.63 8.80
C LYS A 287 4.47 16.63 8.41
N GLY A 288 4.00 17.75 7.87
CA GLY A 288 2.63 17.91 7.39
C GLY A 288 2.35 17.20 6.06
N ARG A 289 1.06 17.06 5.71
CA ARG A 289 0.63 16.45 4.45
C ARG A 289 1.06 17.24 3.21
N PHE A 290 1.20 18.57 3.28
CA PHE A 290 1.76 19.35 2.18
C PHE A 290 3.23 18.99 1.90
N GLU A 291 4.03 18.77 2.94
CA GLU A 291 5.42 18.33 2.80
C GLU A 291 5.49 16.91 2.24
N GLN A 292 4.64 16.01 2.73
CA GLN A 292 4.54 14.63 2.23
C GLN A 292 4.08 14.54 0.79
N ALA A 293 3.27 15.50 0.32
CA ALA A 293 2.75 15.55 -1.05
C ALA A 293 3.70 16.26 -2.03
N HIS A 294 4.88 16.71 -1.59
CA HIS A 294 5.83 17.41 -2.45
C HIS A 294 6.20 16.58 -3.69
N GLY A 295 6.12 17.19 -4.87
CA GLY A 295 6.33 16.50 -6.16
C GLY A 295 5.15 15.65 -6.64
N GLY A 296 4.09 15.54 -5.82
CA GLY A 296 2.91 14.72 -6.10
C GLY A 296 1.61 15.53 -6.09
N THR A 297 0.55 14.92 -5.57
CA THR A 297 -0.82 15.45 -5.52
C THR A 297 -1.39 15.35 -4.11
N LEU A 298 -2.04 16.43 -3.67
CA LEU A 298 -2.79 16.48 -2.41
C LEU A 298 -4.29 16.54 -2.73
N PHE A 299 -5.04 15.61 -2.18
CA PHE A 299 -6.48 15.53 -2.28
C PHE A 299 -7.13 15.97 -0.96
N LEU A 300 -7.91 17.06 -0.99
CA LEU A 300 -8.68 17.57 0.14
C LEU A 300 -10.16 17.25 -0.06
N ASP A 301 -10.67 16.32 0.73
CA ASP A 301 -12.08 15.93 0.72
C ASP A 301 -12.88 16.77 1.72
N GLU A 302 -14.12 17.09 1.37
CA GLU A 302 -15.02 17.98 2.10
C GLU A 302 -14.42 19.37 2.40
N ILE A 303 -13.85 20.02 1.39
CA ILE A 303 -13.26 21.37 1.51
C ILE A 303 -14.29 22.44 1.90
N GLY A 304 -15.58 22.19 1.74
CA GLY A 304 -16.65 23.10 2.12
C GLY A 304 -16.90 23.22 3.62
N ASP A 305 -16.33 22.32 4.43
CA ASP A 305 -16.53 22.26 5.89
C ASP A 305 -15.42 22.94 6.71
N ILE A 306 -14.45 23.59 6.07
CA ILE A 306 -13.29 24.19 6.76
C ILE A 306 -13.62 25.53 7.44
N SER A 307 -12.95 25.80 8.57
CA SER A 307 -13.09 27.06 9.31
C SER A 307 -12.57 28.27 8.49
N PRO A 308 -13.11 29.48 8.72
CA PRO A 308 -12.62 30.69 8.06
C PRO A 308 -11.13 30.99 8.28
N ALA A 309 -10.58 30.68 9.46
CA ALA A 309 -9.16 30.85 9.73
C ALA A 309 -8.31 29.85 8.93
N PHE A 310 -8.77 28.61 8.78
CA PHE A 310 -8.11 27.62 7.94
C PHE A 310 -8.14 28.02 6.46
N GLN A 311 -9.24 28.60 5.98
CA GLN A 311 -9.36 29.12 4.60
C GLN A 311 -8.24 30.14 4.29
N ALA A 312 -7.95 31.05 5.22
CA ALA A 312 -6.90 32.05 5.04
C ALA A 312 -5.49 31.42 4.94
N LYS A 313 -5.19 30.43 5.79
CA LYS A 313 -3.92 29.70 5.74
C LYS A 313 -3.77 28.91 4.45
N LEU A 314 -4.81 28.17 4.05
CA LEU A 314 -4.79 27.41 2.80
C LEU A 314 -4.59 28.32 1.58
N LEU A 315 -5.26 29.47 1.54
CA LEU A 315 -5.09 30.47 0.48
C LEU A 315 -3.63 30.91 0.36
N ARG A 316 -2.97 31.21 1.50
CA ARG A 316 -1.55 31.63 1.52
C ARG A 316 -0.65 30.56 0.90
N VAL A 317 -0.84 29.28 1.26
CA VAL A 317 -0.07 28.18 0.69
C VAL A 317 -0.31 28.03 -0.82
N LEU A 318 -1.55 28.23 -1.29
CA LEU A 318 -1.87 28.14 -2.71
C LEU A 318 -1.35 29.31 -3.55
N GLN A 319 -1.13 30.47 -2.93
CA GLN A 319 -0.57 31.65 -3.58
C GLN A 319 0.96 31.64 -3.57
N GLU A 320 1.55 31.47 -2.39
CA GLU A 320 3.00 31.61 -2.16
C GLU A 320 3.77 30.30 -2.45
N ARG A 321 3.09 29.15 -2.49
CA ARG A 321 3.69 27.81 -2.57
C ARG A 321 4.67 27.50 -1.43
N GLU A 322 4.45 28.16 -0.31
CA GLU A 322 5.20 27.94 0.92
C GLU A 322 4.27 28.01 2.13
N PHE A 323 4.69 27.39 3.22
CA PHE A 323 3.98 27.40 4.48
C PHE A 323 4.95 27.27 5.65
N GLU A 324 4.47 27.61 6.84
CA GLU A 324 5.19 27.44 8.10
C GLU A 324 4.53 26.35 8.93
N ARG A 325 5.33 25.56 9.66
CA ARG A 325 4.79 24.57 10.60
C ARG A 325 4.12 25.26 11.78
N VAL A 326 3.16 24.60 12.40
CA VAL A 326 2.54 25.10 13.62
C VAL A 326 3.62 25.26 14.71
N GLY A 327 3.75 26.47 15.24
CA GLY A 327 4.74 26.83 16.26
C GLY A 327 6.17 27.07 15.73
N GLY A 328 6.38 27.04 14.42
CA GLY A 328 7.66 27.32 13.79
C GLY A 328 7.62 28.54 12.87
N ASN A 329 8.78 29.16 12.64
CA ASN A 329 8.91 30.36 11.78
C ASN A 329 9.67 30.07 10.48
N ARG A 330 9.95 28.79 10.20
CA ARG A 330 10.69 28.37 9.01
C ARG A 330 9.71 28.18 7.86
N SER A 331 9.86 28.99 6.81
CA SER A 331 9.12 28.82 5.56
C SER A 331 9.61 27.59 4.77
N ILE A 332 8.67 26.75 4.33
CA ILE A 332 8.91 25.51 3.60
C ILE A 332 8.24 25.60 2.23
N LYS A 333 9.04 25.57 1.16
CA LYS A 333 8.53 25.59 -0.23
C LYS A 333 8.05 24.21 -0.67
N VAL A 334 6.87 24.15 -1.27
CA VAL A 334 6.29 22.91 -1.78
C VAL A 334 5.72 23.03 -3.19
N ASN A 335 5.92 21.99 -4.00
CA ASN A 335 5.33 21.89 -5.32
C ASN A 335 4.30 20.76 -5.34
N VAL A 336 3.04 21.09 -5.08
CA VAL A 336 1.94 20.13 -4.94
C VAL A 336 0.83 20.48 -5.91
N ARG A 337 0.29 19.48 -6.62
CA ARG A 337 -0.96 19.63 -7.36
C ARG A 337 -2.12 19.45 -6.39
N LEU A 338 -3.07 20.37 -6.40
CA LEU A 338 -4.23 20.29 -5.54
C LEU A 338 -5.45 19.70 -6.29
N ILE A 339 -6.12 18.75 -5.64
CA ILE A 339 -7.47 18.30 -6.01
C ILE A 339 -8.34 18.51 -4.78
N THR A 340 -9.50 19.13 -4.93
CA THR A 340 -10.46 19.34 -3.84
C THR A 340 -11.77 18.67 -4.15
N ALA A 341 -12.52 18.27 -3.13
CA ALA A 341 -13.86 17.73 -3.27
C ALA A 341 -14.83 18.34 -2.25
N THR A 342 -16.09 18.48 -2.63
CA THR A 342 -17.16 18.89 -1.72
C THR A 342 -18.53 18.45 -2.20
N ASN A 343 -19.45 18.21 -1.26
CA ASN A 343 -20.88 18.08 -1.51
C ASN A 343 -21.67 19.39 -1.35
N ARG A 344 -21.06 20.47 -0.83
CA ARG A 344 -21.72 21.75 -0.59
C ARG A 344 -21.74 22.62 -1.84
N ASN A 345 -22.73 23.50 -1.92
CA ASN A 345 -22.74 24.58 -2.90
C ASN A 345 -21.85 25.72 -2.40
N LEU A 346 -20.63 25.79 -2.92
CA LEU A 346 -19.64 26.80 -2.51
C LEU A 346 -20.06 28.22 -2.91
N GLU A 347 -20.78 28.39 -4.03
CA GLU A 347 -21.28 29.70 -4.47
C GLU A 347 -22.24 30.29 -3.43
N GLN A 348 -23.15 29.46 -2.92
CA GLN A 348 -24.05 29.85 -1.84
C GLN A 348 -23.29 30.13 -0.54
N ALA A 349 -22.31 29.30 -0.18
CA ALA A 349 -21.47 29.53 1.01
C ALA A 349 -20.70 30.86 0.93
N VAL A 350 -20.21 31.22 -0.26
CA VAL A 350 -19.57 32.52 -0.51
C VAL A 350 -20.57 33.67 -0.36
N SER A 351 -21.78 33.53 -0.94
CA SER A 351 -22.82 34.57 -0.83
C SER A 351 -23.26 34.82 0.63
N LYS A 352 -23.17 33.80 1.48
CA LYS A 352 -23.48 33.86 2.91
C LYS A 352 -22.30 34.31 3.78
N GLY A 353 -21.11 34.50 3.21
CA GLY A 353 -19.89 34.84 3.95
C GLY A 353 -19.27 33.69 4.75
N GLU A 354 -19.75 32.45 4.58
CA GLU A 354 -19.21 31.25 5.23
C GLU A 354 -17.92 30.75 4.57
N PHE A 355 -17.74 31.06 3.28
CA PHE A 355 -16.57 30.71 2.49
C PHE A 355 -15.99 31.93 1.79
N ARG A 356 -14.67 32.08 1.77
CA ARG A 356 -14.03 33.24 1.15
C ARG A 356 -14.03 33.14 -0.38
N ALA A 357 -14.40 34.25 -1.03
CA ALA A 357 -14.43 34.34 -2.49
C ALA A 357 -13.06 34.14 -3.14
N ASP A 358 -11.99 34.67 -2.54
CA ASP A 358 -10.61 34.56 -3.04
C ASP A 358 -10.11 33.11 -3.08
N LEU A 359 -10.37 32.32 -2.04
CA LEU A 359 -10.08 30.89 -2.01
C LEU A 359 -10.93 30.13 -3.03
N TYR A 360 -12.23 30.44 -3.13
CA TYR A 360 -13.12 29.81 -4.10
C TYR A 360 -12.59 29.95 -5.53
N TYR A 361 -12.22 31.15 -5.96
CA TYR A 361 -11.67 31.35 -7.31
C TYR A 361 -10.33 30.64 -7.52
N ARG A 362 -9.53 30.44 -6.47
CA ARG A 362 -8.24 29.73 -6.56
C ARG A 362 -8.39 28.21 -6.67
N ILE A 363 -9.45 27.64 -6.09
CA ILE A 363 -9.72 26.19 -6.16
C ILE A 363 -10.63 25.82 -7.34
N ASN A 364 -11.55 26.70 -7.75
CA ASN A 364 -12.51 26.47 -8.83
C ASN A 364 -11.91 26.80 -10.21
N VAL A 365 -10.75 26.23 -10.54
CA VAL A 365 -10.10 26.43 -11.85
C VAL A 365 -10.64 25.45 -12.88
N VAL A 366 -10.68 24.16 -12.54
CA VAL A 366 -11.36 23.13 -13.33
C VAL A 366 -12.39 22.46 -12.42
N SER A 367 -13.68 22.60 -12.74
CA SER A 367 -14.77 22.02 -11.95
C SER A 367 -15.34 20.81 -12.67
N ILE A 368 -15.40 19.66 -11.98
CA ILE A 368 -15.98 18.43 -12.50
C ILE A 368 -17.13 18.03 -11.59
N PHE A 369 -18.34 17.95 -12.15
CA PHE A 369 -19.54 17.57 -11.41
C PHE A 369 -19.81 16.08 -11.59
N LEU A 370 -19.81 15.33 -10.48
CA LEU A 370 -20.17 13.93 -10.45
C LEU A 370 -21.69 13.79 -10.30
N PRO A 371 -22.38 13.14 -11.27
CA PRO A 371 -23.81 12.96 -11.21
C PRO A 371 -24.19 11.99 -10.07
N PRO A 372 -25.32 12.26 -9.38
CA PRO A 372 -25.86 11.31 -8.42
C PRO A 372 -26.31 10.02 -9.13
N LEU A 373 -26.34 8.91 -8.40
CA LEU A 373 -26.62 7.58 -8.95
C LEU A 373 -27.99 7.49 -9.64
N ARG A 374 -28.98 8.24 -9.14
CA ARG A 374 -30.32 8.34 -9.73
C ARG A 374 -30.36 8.91 -11.15
N ASP A 375 -29.34 9.67 -11.56
CA ASP A 375 -29.22 10.29 -12.89
C ASP A 375 -28.36 9.42 -13.84
N ARG A 376 -27.83 8.29 -13.35
CA ARG A 376 -27.01 7.32 -14.11
C ARG A 376 -27.41 5.88 -13.80
N ARG A 377 -28.71 5.59 -13.93
CA ARG A 377 -29.28 4.29 -13.54
C ARG A 377 -28.73 3.13 -14.38
N GLU A 378 -28.28 3.42 -15.60
CA GLU A 378 -27.65 2.46 -16.50
C GLU A 378 -26.35 1.87 -15.93
N ASP A 379 -25.71 2.57 -14.98
CA ASP A 379 -24.49 2.09 -14.33
C ASP A 379 -24.77 1.13 -13.15
N ILE A 380 -26.00 1.11 -12.63
CA ILE A 380 -26.36 0.31 -11.45
C ILE A 380 -26.10 -1.19 -11.66
N PRO A 381 -26.50 -1.82 -12.78
CA PRO A 381 -26.25 -3.26 -12.98
C PRO A 381 -24.77 -3.62 -12.91
N TYR A 382 -23.92 -2.82 -13.56
CA TYR A 382 -22.47 -3.02 -13.59
C TYR A 382 -21.83 -2.79 -12.22
N LEU A 383 -22.30 -1.80 -11.46
CA LEU A 383 -21.85 -1.56 -10.09
C LEU A 383 -22.19 -2.75 -9.18
N VAL A 384 -23.43 -3.24 -9.26
CA VAL A 384 -23.92 -4.37 -8.46
C VAL A 384 -23.14 -5.65 -8.78
N GLU A 385 -22.96 -5.97 -10.06
CA GLU A 385 -22.19 -7.15 -10.48
C GLU A 385 -20.76 -7.10 -9.92
N ARG A 386 -20.14 -5.92 -9.93
CA ARG A 386 -18.80 -5.74 -9.40
C ARG A 386 -18.74 -5.92 -7.88
N PHE A 387 -19.66 -5.32 -7.14
CA PHE A 387 -19.72 -5.49 -5.68
C PHE A 387 -19.98 -6.94 -5.29
N LEU A 388 -20.89 -7.62 -6.00
CA LEU A 388 -21.17 -9.03 -5.77
C LEU A 388 -19.97 -9.92 -6.10
N SER A 389 -19.28 -9.65 -7.20
CA SER A 389 -18.08 -10.39 -7.60
C SER A 389 -16.96 -10.23 -6.58
N LYS A 390 -16.73 -9.00 -6.11
CA LYS A 390 -15.78 -8.70 -5.02
C LYS A 390 -16.15 -9.46 -3.74
N PHE A 391 -17.41 -9.39 -3.32
CA PHE A 391 -17.89 -10.10 -2.14
C PHE A 391 -17.71 -11.61 -2.27
N ASN A 392 -18.05 -12.19 -3.43
CA ASN A 392 -17.90 -13.62 -3.72
C ASN A 392 -16.44 -14.06 -3.63
N GLN A 393 -15.51 -13.27 -4.18
CA GLN A 393 -14.08 -13.56 -4.14
C GLN A 393 -13.52 -13.53 -2.72
N GLU A 394 -13.88 -12.52 -1.92
CA GLU A 394 -13.43 -12.36 -0.53
C GLU A 394 -14.02 -13.45 0.39
N ASN A 395 -15.28 -13.84 0.18
CA ASN A 395 -16.01 -14.78 1.03
C ASN A 395 -16.04 -16.22 0.49
N LYS A 396 -15.35 -16.49 -0.63
CA LYS A 396 -15.36 -17.79 -1.33
C LYS A 396 -16.77 -18.33 -1.61
N ARG A 397 -17.68 -17.43 -1.97
CA ARG A 397 -19.08 -17.75 -2.33
C ARG A 397 -19.30 -17.61 -3.83
N LYS A 398 -20.43 -18.12 -4.31
CA LYS A 398 -20.90 -17.98 -5.70
C LYS A 398 -22.36 -17.51 -5.71
N LEU A 399 -22.58 -16.30 -5.23
CA LEU A 399 -23.90 -15.67 -5.23
C LEU A 399 -24.18 -15.04 -6.58
N THR A 400 -25.44 -15.10 -7.00
CA THR A 400 -25.98 -14.42 -8.19
C THR A 400 -27.24 -13.66 -7.81
N LEU A 401 -27.58 -12.60 -8.55
CA LEU A 401 -28.85 -11.89 -8.36
C LEU A 401 -29.87 -12.37 -9.39
N SER A 402 -31.14 -12.51 -8.96
CA SER A 402 -32.25 -12.69 -9.88
C SER A 402 -32.50 -11.41 -10.73
N PRO A 403 -33.07 -11.52 -11.95
CA PRO A 403 -33.47 -10.36 -12.75
C PRO A 403 -34.41 -9.40 -11.99
N GLU A 404 -35.32 -9.95 -11.20
CA GLU A 404 -36.29 -9.21 -10.38
C GLU A 404 -35.58 -8.40 -9.30
N SER A 405 -34.60 -9.01 -8.61
CA SER A 405 -33.71 -8.32 -7.66
C SER A 405 -33.00 -7.13 -8.29
N MET A 406 -32.50 -7.30 -9.53
CA MET A 406 -31.81 -6.22 -10.24
C MET A 406 -32.75 -5.05 -10.55
N GLN A 407 -33.98 -5.34 -10.98
CA GLN A 407 -34.98 -4.29 -11.24
C GLN A 407 -35.31 -3.49 -9.98
N VAL A 408 -35.39 -4.14 -8.82
CA VAL A 408 -35.57 -3.45 -7.53
C VAL A 408 -34.44 -2.45 -7.29
N LEU A 409 -33.19 -2.88 -7.48
CA LEU A 409 -32.02 -2.01 -7.27
C LEU A 409 -31.98 -0.84 -8.25
N VAL A 410 -32.32 -1.06 -9.53
CA VAL A 410 -32.33 -0.01 -10.56
C VAL A 410 -33.41 1.06 -10.27
N ASN A 411 -34.55 0.67 -9.71
CA ASN A 411 -35.68 1.56 -9.44
C ASN A 411 -35.60 2.29 -8.09
N CYS A 412 -34.61 1.99 -7.25
CA CYS A 412 -34.39 2.67 -5.98
C CYS A 412 -33.80 4.09 -6.16
N TYR A 413 -34.07 4.98 -5.18
CA TYR A 413 -33.66 6.39 -5.22
C TYR A 413 -32.18 6.64 -4.88
N TRP A 414 -31.59 5.80 -4.01
CA TRP A 414 -30.17 5.85 -3.60
C TRP A 414 -29.65 7.24 -3.16
N PRO A 415 -30.18 7.85 -2.07
CA PRO A 415 -29.70 9.13 -1.56
C PRO A 415 -28.23 9.10 -1.09
N GLY A 416 -27.73 7.94 -0.64
CA GLY A 416 -26.31 7.72 -0.32
C GLY A 416 -25.48 7.23 -1.51
N ASN A 417 -26.04 7.29 -2.73
CA ASN A 417 -25.39 6.98 -4.00
C ASN A 417 -24.71 5.60 -4.01
N VAL A 418 -23.50 5.49 -4.57
CA VAL A 418 -22.78 4.23 -4.74
C VAL A 418 -22.42 3.60 -3.39
N ARG A 419 -22.13 4.41 -2.37
CA ARG A 419 -21.81 3.91 -1.02
C ARG A 419 -23.00 3.18 -0.39
N GLU A 420 -24.20 3.70 -0.58
CA GLU A 420 -25.42 3.04 -0.09
C GLU A 420 -25.73 1.76 -0.88
N LEU A 421 -25.56 1.80 -2.21
CA LEU A 421 -25.74 0.63 -3.06
C LEU A 421 -24.77 -0.50 -2.65
N GLU A 422 -23.48 -0.21 -2.48
CA GLU A 422 -22.46 -1.17 -2.04
C GLU A 422 -22.85 -1.82 -0.71
N ASN A 423 -23.20 -1.01 0.30
CA ASN A 423 -23.63 -1.49 1.61
C ASN A 423 -24.89 -2.35 1.53
N CYS A 424 -25.84 -2.00 0.65
CA CYS A 424 -27.06 -2.77 0.46
C CYS A 424 -26.75 -4.15 -0.15
N VAL A 425 -25.93 -4.19 -1.19
CA VAL A 425 -25.52 -5.45 -1.85
C VAL A 425 -24.73 -6.34 -0.89
N GLU A 426 -23.74 -5.82 -0.18
CA GLU A 426 -22.97 -6.59 0.81
C GLU A 426 -23.85 -7.15 1.93
N ARG A 427 -24.75 -6.32 2.48
CA ARG A 427 -25.65 -6.74 3.56
C ARG A 427 -26.56 -7.88 3.10
N THR A 428 -27.17 -7.75 1.94
CA THR A 428 -28.05 -8.78 1.38
C THR A 428 -27.26 -10.05 1.07
N ALA A 429 -26.08 -9.94 0.46
CA ALA A 429 -25.21 -11.07 0.14
C ALA A 429 -24.72 -11.83 1.39
N THR A 430 -24.48 -11.11 2.49
CA THR A 430 -24.10 -11.70 3.79
C THR A 430 -25.24 -12.51 4.39
N MET A 431 -26.47 -11.98 4.32
CA MET A 431 -27.67 -12.61 4.89
C MET A 431 -28.28 -13.69 3.98
N ALA A 432 -27.85 -13.76 2.72
CA ALA A 432 -28.32 -14.73 1.75
C ALA A 432 -28.04 -16.16 2.23
N ARG A 433 -29.10 -16.96 2.33
CA ARG A 433 -29.04 -18.38 2.70
C ARG A 433 -28.89 -19.31 1.50
N THR A 434 -29.20 -18.80 0.31
CA THR A 434 -29.12 -19.55 -0.95
C THR A 434 -28.13 -18.91 -1.90
N SER A 435 -27.77 -19.61 -2.98
CA SER A 435 -26.86 -19.11 -4.02
C SER A 435 -27.47 -18.04 -4.93
N VAL A 436 -28.78 -17.78 -4.83
CA VAL A 436 -29.50 -16.80 -5.63
C VAL A 436 -30.17 -15.79 -4.71
N VAL A 437 -29.77 -14.53 -4.81
CA VAL A 437 -30.36 -13.41 -4.09
C VAL A 437 -31.64 -12.98 -4.82
N ARG A 438 -32.80 -13.12 -4.15
CA ARG A 438 -34.14 -12.80 -4.68
C ARG A 438 -34.64 -11.45 -4.17
N GLU A 439 -35.69 -10.90 -4.78
CA GLU A 439 -36.20 -9.57 -4.42
C GLU A 439 -36.62 -9.48 -2.95
N VAL A 440 -37.13 -10.58 -2.39
CA VAL A 440 -37.51 -10.69 -0.98
C VAL A 440 -36.33 -10.53 -0.03
N ASP A 441 -35.11 -10.81 -0.46
CA ASP A 441 -33.94 -10.68 0.42
C ASP A 441 -33.57 -9.20 0.66
N PHE A 442 -34.11 -8.27 -0.13
CA PHE A 442 -33.82 -6.86 0.01
C PHE A 442 -34.69 -6.19 1.10
N PRO A 443 -34.10 -5.34 1.96
CA PRO A 443 -34.84 -4.63 3.01
C PRO A 443 -35.94 -3.69 2.48
N CYS A 444 -35.84 -3.23 1.24
CA CYS A 444 -36.80 -2.32 0.61
C CYS A 444 -38.17 -2.96 0.34
N GLN A 445 -38.23 -4.28 0.11
CA GLN A 445 -39.49 -5.01 -0.08
C GLN A 445 -40.22 -5.29 1.24
N HIS A 446 -39.52 -5.19 2.38
CA HIS A 446 -40.07 -5.45 3.71
C HIS A 446 -40.42 -4.20 4.51
N ALA A 447 -40.48 -3.02 3.87
CA ALA A 447 -40.62 -1.71 4.54
C ALA A 447 -39.56 -1.46 5.65
N LYS A 448 -38.41 -2.12 5.55
CA LYS A 448 -37.25 -2.00 6.46
C LYS A 448 -36.09 -1.26 5.81
N CYS A 449 -36.38 -0.49 4.77
CA CYS A 449 -35.40 0.36 4.11
C CYS A 449 -35.04 1.51 5.06
N LEU A 450 -33.85 1.43 5.69
CA LEU A 450 -33.35 2.51 6.54
C LEU A 450 -33.36 3.86 5.81
N THR A 451 -33.18 3.85 4.50
CA THR A 451 -33.26 5.01 3.61
C THR A 451 -34.58 5.77 3.72
N GLN A 452 -35.72 5.06 3.74
CA GLN A 452 -37.05 5.69 3.88
C GLN A 452 -37.25 6.29 5.28
N THR A 453 -36.63 5.69 6.30
CA THR A 453 -36.72 6.17 7.69
C THR A 453 -35.82 7.38 7.95
N LEU A 454 -34.65 7.45 7.29
CA LEU A 454 -33.65 8.51 7.47
C LEU A 454 -33.92 9.75 6.60
N HIS A 455 -34.62 9.59 5.48
CA HIS A 455 -34.92 10.66 4.51
C HIS A 455 -36.42 10.93 4.37
N GLY A 456 -37.19 10.77 5.45
CA GLY A 456 -38.65 10.99 5.48
C GLY A 456 -39.04 12.27 4.72
N ASP A 457 -39.98 12.11 3.79
CA ASP A 457 -40.47 13.07 2.78
C ASP A 457 -39.94 12.92 1.33
N VAL A 458 -39.59 11.69 0.90
CA VAL A 458 -39.55 11.36 -0.54
C VAL A 458 -40.76 10.49 -0.89
N VAL A 459 -41.76 11.10 -1.54
CA VAL A 459 -42.95 10.40 -2.05
C VAL A 459 -42.51 9.33 -3.06
N PRO A 460 -42.84 8.04 -2.85
CA PRO A 460 -42.58 7.03 -3.86
C PRO A 460 -43.47 7.29 -5.09
N ILE A 461 -42.88 7.25 -6.28
CA ILE A 461 -43.66 7.13 -7.52
C ILE A 461 -44.42 5.79 -7.43
N PRO A 462 -45.75 5.76 -7.65
CA PRO A 462 -46.52 4.53 -7.56
C PRO A 462 -46.04 3.53 -8.61
N ILE A 463 -45.68 2.33 -8.15
CA ILE A 463 -45.41 1.16 -8.97
C ILE A 463 -46.74 0.78 -9.63
N VAL A 464 -46.90 1.08 -10.92
CA VAL A 464 -48.03 0.57 -11.70
C VAL A 464 -47.71 -0.88 -12.06
N ILE A 465 -48.23 -1.81 -11.28
CA ILE A 465 -48.29 -3.21 -11.67
C ILE A 465 -49.43 -3.32 -12.68
N GLN A 466 -49.12 -3.52 -13.96
CA GLN A 466 -50.14 -3.89 -14.94
C GLN A 466 -50.58 -5.34 -14.65
N PRO A 467 -51.89 -5.63 -14.55
CA PRO A 467 -52.36 -6.98 -14.31
C PRO A 467 -52.16 -7.85 -15.55
N VAL A 468 -51.53 -8.99 -15.35
CA VAL A 468 -51.39 -10.06 -16.35
C VAL A 468 -52.77 -10.64 -16.64
N HIS A 469 -53.12 -10.72 -17.92
CA HIS A 469 -54.32 -11.39 -18.41
C HIS A 469 -54.39 -12.85 -17.93
N ALA A 470 -55.54 -13.23 -17.36
CA ALA A 470 -55.92 -14.62 -17.16
C ALA A 470 -57.24 -14.92 -17.89
N GLU A 471 -57.22 -16.03 -18.62
CA GLU A 471 -58.23 -16.49 -19.58
C GLU A 471 -59.56 -16.91 -18.95
N LYS A 472 -60.61 -16.95 -19.78
CA LYS A 472 -61.99 -17.33 -19.44
C LYS A 472 -62.22 -18.85 -19.41
N LYS A 473 -63.04 -19.29 -18.44
CA LYS A 473 -64.27 -20.15 -18.50
C LYS A 473 -64.31 -21.21 -17.38
N PRO A 474 -65.48 -21.81 -17.04
CA PRO A 474 -66.87 -21.31 -17.06
C PRO A 474 -67.61 -21.56 -15.71
N ALA A 475 -68.86 -21.10 -15.63
CA ALA A 475 -69.76 -21.20 -14.47
C ALA A 475 -70.37 -22.61 -14.27
N ILE A 476 -70.52 -23.05 -13.01
CA ILE A 476 -71.53 -24.02 -12.54
C ILE A 476 -72.00 -23.63 -11.11
N THR A 477 -73.27 -23.94 -10.87
CA THR A 477 -74.27 -23.58 -9.85
C THR A 477 -74.18 -24.21 -8.45
N ASP A 478 -74.78 -23.51 -7.48
CA ASP A 478 -75.47 -23.90 -6.23
C ASP A 478 -75.23 -25.28 -5.57
N SER A 479 -74.89 -25.28 -4.27
CA SER A 479 -75.80 -25.62 -3.15
C SER A 479 -75.09 -26.03 -1.84
N ALA A 480 -75.86 -25.90 -0.76
CA ALA A 480 -75.63 -25.97 0.69
C ALA A 480 -74.77 -27.10 1.35
N SER A 481 -74.23 -26.70 2.53
CA SER A 481 -74.05 -27.43 3.82
C SER A 481 -73.22 -28.72 3.92
N HIS A 482 -72.09 -28.67 4.64
CA HIS A 482 -71.94 -29.21 6.01
C HIS A 482 -70.50 -29.00 6.56
N GLU A 483 -70.41 -28.97 7.89
CA GLU A 483 -69.27 -28.68 8.76
C GLU A 483 -68.08 -29.63 8.61
N HIS A 484 -66.85 -29.13 8.78
CA HIS A 484 -65.93 -29.60 9.83
C HIS A 484 -64.69 -28.68 9.96
N VAL A 485 -64.30 -28.53 11.23
CA VAL A 485 -63.34 -27.62 11.86
C VAL A 485 -61.87 -28.03 11.61
N VAL A 486 -60.99 -27.07 11.28
CA VAL A 486 -59.63 -26.92 11.86
C VAL A 486 -59.25 -25.42 11.88
N SER A 487 -58.61 -25.03 12.99
CA SER A 487 -58.39 -23.72 13.60
C SER A 487 -57.40 -22.74 12.96
N GLU A 488 -57.78 -21.45 12.93
CA GLU A 488 -56.87 -20.27 12.89
C GLU A 488 -57.08 -19.41 14.16
N PRO A 489 -56.05 -18.71 14.66
CA PRO A 489 -56.13 -17.90 15.88
C PRO A 489 -56.90 -16.59 15.63
N VAL A 490 -57.88 -16.35 16.49
CA VAL A 490 -58.79 -15.20 16.48
C VAL A 490 -58.04 -13.87 16.67
N ALA A 491 -58.09 -13.00 15.67
CA ALA A 491 -57.81 -11.58 15.82
C ALA A 491 -58.98 -10.92 16.58
N VAL A 492 -58.73 -10.52 17.83
CA VAL A 492 -59.71 -9.81 18.65
C VAL A 492 -59.81 -8.36 18.15
N SER A 493 -60.94 -8.01 17.55
CA SER A 493 -61.32 -6.63 17.23
C SER A 493 -61.27 -5.75 18.48
N PRO A 494 -60.79 -4.49 18.41
CA PRO A 494 -60.73 -3.64 19.59
C PRO A 494 -62.15 -3.33 20.12
N PRO A 495 -62.37 -3.38 21.44
CA PRO A 495 -63.68 -3.16 22.04
C PRO A 495 -64.19 -1.72 21.83
N SER A 496 -65.52 -1.57 21.82
CA SER A 496 -66.25 -0.33 21.50
C SER A 496 -66.09 0.80 22.51
N THR A 497 -65.61 0.50 23.72
CA THR A 497 -65.58 1.44 24.85
C THR A 497 -64.16 1.99 25.06
N GLU A 498 -64.03 3.31 25.19
CA GLU A 498 -62.71 3.98 25.31
C GLU A 498 -61.89 3.47 26.50
N ARG A 499 -62.56 3.12 27.61
CA ARG A 499 -61.94 2.50 28.79
C ARG A 499 -61.31 1.14 28.50
N GLU A 500 -61.98 0.29 27.73
CA GLU A 500 -61.48 -1.06 27.39
C GLU A 500 -60.33 -0.98 26.38
N ARG A 501 -60.37 0.00 25.48
CA ARG A 501 -59.28 0.27 24.54
C ARG A 501 -57.98 0.68 25.25
N LEU A 502 -58.09 1.44 26.34
CA LEU A 502 -56.96 1.82 27.19
C LEU A 502 -56.38 0.62 27.95
N ILE A 503 -57.24 -0.24 28.51
CA ILE A 503 -56.81 -1.45 29.22
C ILE A 503 -56.15 -2.43 28.25
N TRP A 504 -56.76 -2.66 27.08
CA TRP A 504 -56.20 -3.51 26.02
C TRP A 504 -54.80 -3.02 25.61
N ALA A 505 -54.62 -1.72 25.39
CA ALA A 505 -53.32 -1.17 25.01
C ALA A 505 -52.27 -1.30 26.13
N LEU A 506 -52.69 -1.20 27.40
CA LEU A 506 -51.81 -1.44 28.55
C LEU A 506 -51.42 -2.92 28.64
N GLU A 507 -52.34 -3.86 28.45
CA GLU A 507 -52.05 -5.30 28.49
C GLU A 507 -51.09 -5.72 27.38
N GLN A 508 -51.31 -5.26 26.14
CA GLN A 508 -50.41 -5.54 25.01
C GLN A 508 -48.99 -4.97 25.20
N CYS A 509 -48.85 -3.95 26.06
CA CYS A 509 -47.59 -3.28 26.33
C CYS A 509 -46.98 -3.62 27.70
N GLY A 510 -47.51 -4.61 28.43
CA GLY A 510 -47.03 -5.00 29.75
C GLY A 510 -47.18 -3.90 30.81
N TRP A 511 -48.29 -3.15 30.77
CA TRP A 511 -48.65 -2.06 31.69
C TRP A 511 -47.70 -0.85 31.67
N VAL A 512 -46.84 -0.73 30.65
CA VAL A 512 -45.97 0.44 30.44
C VAL A 512 -46.74 1.56 29.71
N GLN A 513 -47.15 2.59 30.45
CA GLN A 513 -47.97 3.70 29.96
C GLN A 513 -47.39 4.40 28.70
N ALA A 514 -46.08 4.62 28.65
CA ALA A 514 -45.44 5.29 27.51
C ALA A 514 -45.49 4.46 26.22
N LYS A 515 -45.46 3.12 26.33
CA LYS A 515 -45.61 2.21 25.19
C LYS A 515 -47.07 2.12 24.75
N ALA A 516 -47.99 2.01 25.72
CA ALA A 516 -49.42 1.99 25.45
C ALA A 516 -49.92 3.32 24.82
N ALA A 517 -49.36 4.46 25.23
CA ALA A 517 -49.66 5.77 24.64
C ALA A 517 -49.25 5.84 23.15
N ARG A 518 -48.07 5.29 22.80
CA ARG A 518 -47.64 5.17 21.40
C ARG A 518 -48.53 4.23 20.60
N LEU A 519 -48.97 3.12 21.19
CA LEU A 519 -49.86 2.16 20.52
C LEU A 519 -51.23 2.79 20.20
N LEU A 520 -51.69 3.74 21.01
CA LEU A 520 -52.94 4.48 20.81
C LEU A 520 -52.77 5.84 20.09
N ASN A 521 -51.57 6.18 19.63
CA ASN A 521 -51.25 7.49 19.02
C ASN A 521 -51.65 8.71 19.87
N ILE A 522 -51.52 8.62 21.20
CA ILE A 522 -51.73 9.72 22.14
C ILE A 522 -50.44 10.05 22.91
N SER A 523 -50.34 11.27 23.44
CA SER A 523 -49.19 11.64 24.25
C SER A 523 -49.19 10.93 25.61
N PRO A 524 -48.03 10.70 26.26
CA PRO A 524 -47.96 10.13 27.60
C PRO A 524 -48.74 10.93 28.65
N ARG A 525 -48.85 12.26 28.49
CA ARG A 525 -49.67 13.13 29.34
C ARG A 525 -51.16 12.87 29.15
N GLN A 526 -51.62 12.70 27.92
CA GLN A 526 -53.02 12.35 27.62
C GLN A 526 -53.38 10.96 28.14
N MET A 527 -52.45 10.00 28.04
CA MET A 527 -52.62 8.67 28.63
C MET A 527 -52.78 8.75 30.15
N GLY A 528 -51.92 9.51 30.85
CA GLY A 528 -52.06 9.72 32.29
C GLY A 528 -53.40 10.34 32.69
N TYR A 529 -53.87 11.34 31.93
CA TYR A 529 -55.19 11.96 32.16
C TYR A 529 -56.35 10.99 31.89
N ALA A 530 -56.26 10.17 30.83
CA ALA A 530 -57.28 9.19 30.48
C ALA A 530 -57.41 8.08 31.53
N LEU A 531 -56.29 7.62 32.11
CA LEU A 531 -56.29 6.62 33.18
C LEU A 531 -56.93 7.16 34.48
N LEU A 532 -56.68 8.42 34.82
CA LEU A 532 -57.35 9.10 35.94
C LEU A 532 -58.84 9.30 35.68
N LYS A 533 -59.21 9.73 34.46
CA LYS A 533 -60.61 9.95 34.06
C LYS A 533 -61.46 8.68 34.12
N TYR A 534 -60.89 7.53 33.74
CA TYR A 534 -61.59 6.23 33.71
C TYR A 534 -61.30 5.33 34.91
N ASN A 535 -60.62 5.87 35.93
CA ASN A 535 -60.24 5.20 37.19
C ASN A 535 -59.58 3.83 36.95
N ILE A 536 -58.53 3.80 36.13
CA ILE A 536 -57.77 2.59 35.79
C ILE A 536 -56.47 2.58 36.60
N GLU A 537 -56.35 1.67 37.56
CA GLU A 537 -55.11 1.47 38.32
C GLU A 537 -54.05 0.75 37.49
N VAL A 538 -52.83 1.28 37.50
CA VAL A 538 -51.71 0.72 36.74
C VAL A 538 -51.06 -0.38 37.56
N LYS A 539 -51.15 -1.63 37.10
CA LYS A 539 -50.44 -2.76 37.70
C LYS A 539 -48.94 -2.63 37.40
N LYS A 540 -48.11 -2.47 38.43
CA LYS A 540 -46.65 -2.58 38.30
C LYS A 540 -46.27 -4.04 38.49
N PHE A 541 -45.70 -4.65 37.45
CA PHE A 541 -45.04 -5.95 37.50
C PHE A 541 -43.53 -5.77 37.48
#